data_AF-A0A3M6ZUT3-F1
#
_entry.id   AF-A0A3M6ZUT3-F1
#
_cell.length_a   1.000
_cell.length_b   1.000
_cell.length_c   1.000
_cell.angle_alpha   90.00
_cell.angle_beta   90.00
_cell.angle_gamma   90.00
#
_symmetry.space_group_name_H-M   'P 1'
#
loop_
_entity.id
_entity.type
_entity.pdbx_description
1 polymer ?
#
loop_
_entity_poly.entity_id
_entity_poly.type
_entity_poly.pdbx_seq_one_letter_code
_entity_poly.pdbx_strand_id
1 'polypeptide(L)'
;MGEVTANLSRLHFPAIGSLKEHGEVGPLQNYVYDDEPGRNPTGPHHTLKDFMFSFLSADGGQFPAACAVFPAVKEELKPLLAEHAQNPILNPPWRLIHVDFNWQNVLFQQDEFGGPPCLSGVVDWDCSFVGPVYYLYEYPPFIQDDDIEPDRWEANKAARKQYVKSILNSFPEGSEARNEAWECFRQKSAWLNRFTDIFFLRRWNTESSEKIFVERYMRALQKEKVHAENGWNAYPGRWNYKPDSEFREESDDGSEESSDERSSHSSK
;
A
#
# COMPACT_ATOMS: atom_id res chain seq x y z
N MET A 1 17.05 -0.72 -1.41
CA MET A 1 15.58 -0.86 -1.50
C MET A 1 14.95 0.16 -2.42
N GLY A 2 15.17 1.48 -2.24
CA GLY A 2 14.51 2.49 -3.07
C GLY A 2 14.80 2.37 -4.58
N GLU A 3 16.03 2.01 -4.94
CA GLU A 3 16.40 1.73 -6.34
C GLU A 3 15.64 0.53 -6.94
N VAL A 4 15.39 -0.52 -6.17
CA VAL A 4 14.61 -1.69 -6.63
C VAL A 4 13.16 -1.29 -6.88
N THR A 5 12.53 -0.55 -5.95
CA THR A 5 11.18 -0.01 -6.14
C THR A 5 11.12 0.90 -7.38
N ALA A 6 12.15 1.73 -7.59
CA ALA A 6 12.25 2.59 -8.77
C ALA A 6 12.49 1.83 -10.09
N ASN A 7 13.18 0.70 -10.05
CA ASN A 7 13.34 -0.16 -11.22
C ASN A 7 12.04 -0.89 -11.56
N LEU A 8 11.32 -1.41 -10.56
CA LEU A 8 10.01 -2.03 -10.73
C LEU A 8 8.98 -1.04 -11.26
N SER A 9 9.05 0.23 -10.86
CA SER A 9 8.13 1.27 -11.33
C SER A 9 8.30 1.61 -12.81
N ARG A 10 9.39 1.17 -13.45
CA ARG A 10 9.58 1.34 -14.90
C ARG A 10 8.92 0.23 -15.72
N LEU A 11 8.49 -0.86 -15.06
CA LEU A 11 7.82 -1.98 -15.71
C LEU A 11 6.33 -1.68 -15.81
N HIS A 12 5.88 -1.35 -17.02
CA HIS A 12 4.49 -1.01 -17.30
C HIS A 12 3.75 -2.19 -17.91
N PHE A 13 2.55 -2.42 -17.40
CA PHE A 13 1.71 -3.52 -17.87
C PHE A 13 0.32 -3.02 -18.30
N PRO A 14 -0.32 -3.69 -19.27
CA PRO A 14 -1.60 -3.26 -19.86
C PRO A 14 -2.84 -3.71 -19.09
N ALA A 15 -2.70 -4.71 -18.21
CA ALA A 15 -3.79 -5.25 -17.41
C ALA A 15 -3.33 -5.62 -15.99
N ILE A 16 -4.28 -5.76 -15.08
CA ILE A 16 -4.12 -6.32 -13.74
C ILE A 16 -4.23 -7.85 -13.84
N GLY A 17 -3.29 -8.58 -13.26
CA GLY A 17 -3.18 -10.02 -13.46
C GLY A 17 -1.95 -10.63 -12.81
N SER A 18 -1.70 -11.92 -13.06
CA SER A 18 -0.42 -12.55 -12.69
C SER A 18 0.51 -12.58 -13.91
N LEU A 19 1.78 -12.24 -13.68
CA LEU A 19 2.82 -12.30 -14.71
C LEU A 19 3.12 -13.77 -15.04
N LYS A 20 3.13 -14.10 -16.34
CA LYS A 20 3.44 -15.46 -16.83
C LYS A 20 4.88 -15.55 -17.32
N GLU A 21 5.34 -16.77 -17.58
CA GLU A 21 6.74 -17.10 -17.97
C GLU A 21 7.27 -16.25 -19.14
N HIS A 22 6.41 -15.89 -20.08
CA HIS A 22 6.78 -15.10 -21.26
C HIS A 22 6.56 -13.58 -21.10
N GLY A 23 6.31 -13.10 -19.88
CA GLY A 23 6.12 -11.68 -19.58
C GLY A 23 4.71 -11.15 -19.88
N GLU A 24 3.80 -12.01 -20.34
CA GLU A 24 2.38 -11.67 -20.52
C GLU A 24 1.64 -11.63 -19.19
N VAL A 25 0.61 -10.78 -19.11
CA VAL A 25 -0.27 -10.70 -17.94
C VAL A 25 -1.48 -11.57 -18.17
N GLY A 26 -1.56 -12.68 -17.44
CA GLY A 26 -2.69 -13.60 -17.47
C GLY A 26 -3.65 -13.38 -16.29
N PRO A 27 -4.65 -14.28 -16.13
CA PRO A 27 -5.55 -14.26 -14.98
C PRO A 27 -4.78 -14.29 -13.66
N LEU A 28 -5.36 -13.64 -12.65
CA LEU A 28 -4.84 -13.63 -11.28
C LEU A 28 -4.80 -15.06 -10.73
N GLN A 29 -3.61 -15.48 -10.30
CA GLN A 29 -3.40 -16.65 -9.46
C GLN A 29 -3.48 -16.17 -8.01
N ASN A 30 -4.66 -16.31 -7.40
CA ASN A 30 -4.83 -15.95 -6.00
C ASN A 30 -4.70 -17.19 -5.09
N TYR A 31 -3.51 -17.40 -4.54
CA TYR A 31 -3.18 -18.51 -3.64
C TYR A 31 -4.05 -18.58 -2.37
N VAL A 32 -4.69 -17.47 -1.99
CA VAL A 32 -5.59 -17.44 -0.84
C VAL A 32 -6.81 -18.34 -1.06
N TYR A 33 -7.32 -18.41 -2.28
CA TYR A 33 -8.50 -19.19 -2.65
C TYR A 33 -8.15 -20.40 -3.53
N ASP A 34 -6.88 -20.76 -3.61
CA ASP A 34 -6.37 -21.83 -4.46
C ASP A 34 -6.13 -23.09 -3.61
N ASP A 35 -7.17 -23.91 -3.44
CA ASP A 35 -6.99 -25.28 -2.94
C ASP A 35 -6.49 -26.21 -4.08
N GLU A 36 -6.72 -25.82 -5.34
CA GLU A 36 -6.29 -26.48 -6.58
C GLU A 36 -6.10 -25.43 -7.70
N PRO A 37 -4.91 -25.36 -8.35
CA PRO A 37 -4.61 -24.36 -9.37
C PRO A 37 -5.70 -24.23 -10.45
N GLY A 38 -6.33 -23.06 -10.52
CA GLY A 38 -7.27 -22.72 -11.59
C GLY A 38 -8.75 -22.77 -11.21
N ARG A 39 -9.09 -22.92 -9.93
CA ARG A 39 -10.49 -22.96 -9.49
C ARG A 39 -11.15 -21.58 -9.34
N ASN A 40 -10.38 -20.50 -9.21
CA ASN A 40 -10.89 -19.13 -9.12
C ASN A 40 -10.06 -18.07 -9.90
N PRO A 41 -9.60 -18.32 -11.13
CA PRO A 41 -8.89 -17.31 -11.91
C PRO A 41 -9.85 -16.19 -12.30
N THR A 42 -9.53 -14.95 -11.95
CA THR A 42 -10.23 -13.78 -12.46
C THR A 42 -9.31 -12.92 -13.32
N GLY A 43 -9.88 -12.33 -14.37
CA GLY A 43 -9.14 -11.42 -15.27
C GLY A 43 -8.42 -12.13 -16.42
N PRO A 44 -7.41 -11.50 -17.03
CA PRO A 44 -6.81 -10.22 -16.64
C PRO A 44 -7.82 -9.05 -16.72
N HIS A 45 -7.64 -8.03 -15.88
CA HIS A 45 -8.57 -6.90 -15.75
C HIS A 45 -7.97 -5.61 -16.30
N HIS A 46 -8.74 -4.84 -17.07
CA HIS A 46 -8.24 -3.58 -17.66
C HIS A 46 -8.58 -2.34 -16.84
N THR A 47 -9.42 -2.48 -15.81
CA THR A 47 -9.79 -1.39 -14.92
C THR A 47 -9.73 -1.84 -13.46
N LEU A 48 -9.49 -0.89 -12.55
CA LEU A 48 -9.54 -1.16 -11.11
C LEU A 48 -10.93 -1.66 -10.68
N LYS A 49 -11.98 -1.15 -11.34
CA LYS A 49 -13.36 -1.57 -11.10
C LYS A 49 -13.57 -3.05 -11.44
N ASP A 50 -13.13 -3.51 -12.60
CA ASP A 50 -13.29 -4.91 -13.01
C ASP A 50 -12.52 -5.84 -12.07
N PHE A 51 -11.29 -5.45 -11.71
CA PHE A 51 -10.49 -6.16 -10.70
C PHE A 51 -11.25 -6.31 -9.39
N MET A 52 -11.71 -5.22 -8.79
CA MET A 52 -12.42 -5.28 -7.52
C MET A 52 -13.74 -6.04 -7.62
N PHE A 53 -14.50 -5.84 -8.69
CA PHE A 53 -15.81 -6.48 -8.84
C PHE A 53 -15.69 -7.99 -9.05
N SER A 54 -14.53 -8.47 -9.51
CA SER A 54 -14.26 -9.89 -9.67
C SER A 54 -14.25 -10.66 -8.35
N PHE A 55 -13.85 -10.03 -7.24
CA PHE A 55 -13.90 -10.64 -5.89
C PHE A 55 -15.27 -10.56 -5.23
N LEU A 56 -16.18 -9.80 -5.82
CA LEU A 56 -17.55 -9.62 -5.31
C LEU A 56 -18.52 -10.50 -6.11
N SER A 57 -18.15 -11.75 -6.37
CA SER A 57 -18.94 -12.74 -7.10
C SER A 57 -19.48 -13.81 -6.14
N ALA A 58 -20.66 -14.36 -6.42
CA ALA A 58 -21.19 -15.50 -5.68
C ALA A 58 -20.39 -16.79 -5.93
N ASP A 59 -19.67 -16.85 -7.05
CA ASP A 59 -18.91 -18.03 -7.48
C ASP A 59 -17.44 -18.01 -6.98
N GLY A 60 -17.04 -16.98 -6.22
CA GLY A 60 -15.63 -16.76 -5.83
C GLY A 60 -15.13 -17.58 -4.64
N GLY A 61 -15.92 -18.52 -4.14
CA GLY A 61 -15.57 -19.40 -3.00
C GLY A 61 -15.78 -18.80 -1.61
N GLN A 62 -16.32 -17.58 -1.50
CA GLN A 62 -16.70 -16.97 -0.22
C GLN A 62 -17.97 -17.59 0.36
N PHE A 63 -18.18 -17.43 1.67
CA PHE A 63 -19.35 -17.97 2.34
C PHE A 63 -20.64 -17.25 1.91
N PRO A 64 -21.78 -17.96 1.77
CA PRO A 64 -23.03 -17.38 1.29
C PRO A 64 -23.49 -16.14 2.07
N ALA A 65 -23.28 -16.10 3.38
CA ALA A 65 -23.66 -14.95 4.19
C ALA A 65 -22.86 -13.69 3.88
N ALA A 66 -21.60 -13.81 3.44
CA ALA A 66 -20.78 -12.70 2.97
C ALA A 66 -21.20 -12.28 1.55
N CYS A 67 -21.42 -13.24 0.64
CA CYS A 67 -21.89 -12.98 -0.72
C CYS A 67 -23.19 -12.19 -0.76
N ALA A 68 -24.10 -12.41 0.21
CA ALA A 68 -25.34 -11.65 0.34
C ALA A 68 -25.13 -10.13 0.49
N VAL A 69 -23.95 -9.69 0.96
CA VAL A 69 -23.61 -8.27 1.16
C VAL A 69 -22.96 -7.66 -0.09
N PHE A 70 -22.43 -8.48 -1.01
CA PHE A 70 -21.68 -8.01 -2.19
C PHE A 70 -22.44 -7.04 -3.10
N PRO A 71 -23.76 -7.21 -3.39
CA PRO A 71 -24.49 -6.24 -4.18
C PRO A 71 -24.46 -4.83 -3.58
N ALA A 72 -24.65 -4.71 -2.26
CA ALA A 72 -24.59 -3.42 -1.58
C ALA A 72 -23.17 -2.83 -1.64
N VAL A 73 -22.13 -3.63 -1.42
CA VAL A 73 -20.73 -3.18 -1.57
C VAL A 73 -20.46 -2.65 -2.98
N LYS A 74 -20.95 -3.34 -4.02
CA LYS A 74 -20.80 -2.88 -5.41
C LYS A 74 -21.49 -1.53 -5.64
N GLU A 75 -22.71 -1.33 -5.12
CA GLU A 75 -23.41 -0.05 -5.28
C GLU A 75 -22.65 1.11 -4.63
N GLU A 76 -22.09 0.91 -3.44
CA GLU A 76 -21.28 1.93 -2.75
C GLU A 76 -19.93 2.19 -3.45
N LEU A 77 -19.30 1.15 -4.02
CA LEU A 77 -18.03 1.28 -4.73
C LEU A 77 -18.15 1.99 -6.09
N LYS A 78 -19.27 1.85 -6.80
CA LYS A 78 -19.47 2.45 -8.14
C LYS A 78 -19.15 3.94 -8.19
N PRO A 79 -19.76 4.82 -7.35
CA PRO A 79 -19.49 6.25 -7.39
C PRO A 79 -18.05 6.57 -7.00
N LEU A 80 -17.49 5.89 -5.99
CA LEU A 80 -16.11 6.07 -5.55
C LEU A 80 -15.09 5.74 -6.65
N LEU A 81 -15.31 4.63 -7.36
CA LEU A 81 -14.46 4.24 -8.49
C LEU A 81 -14.61 5.18 -9.68
N ALA A 82 -15.80 5.75 -9.90
CA ALA A 82 -16.02 6.75 -10.94
C ALA A 82 -15.30 8.07 -10.61
N GLU A 83 -15.33 8.52 -9.36
CA GLU A 83 -14.58 9.69 -8.88
C GLU A 83 -13.07 9.52 -9.12
N HIS A 84 -12.55 8.31 -8.94
CA HIS A 84 -11.14 8.00 -9.11
C HIS A 84 -10.73 7.52 -10.50
N ALA A 85 -11.64 7.53 -11.50
CA ALA A 85 -11.36 6.98 -12.83
C ALA A 85 -10.21 7.67 -13.59
N GLN A 86 -9.90 8.93 -13.25
CA GLN A 86 -8.81 9.70 -13.83
C GLN A 86 -7.59 9.81 -12.91
N ASN A 87 -7.59 9.13 -11.75
CA ASN A 87 -6.47 9.19 -10.83
C ASN A 87 -5.31 8.31 -11.37
N PRO A 88 -4.16 8.88 -11.77
CA PRO A 88 -3.07 8.12 -12.37
C PRO A 88 -2.45 7.11 -11.41
N ILE A 89 -2.55 7.30 -10.08
CA ILE A 89 -1.97 6.36 -9.11
C ILE A 89 -2.81 5.07 -8.95
N LEU A 90 -4.08 5.12 -9.37
CA LEU A 90 -5.06 4.03 -9.21
C LEU A 90 -5.43 3.35 -10.53
N ASN A 91 -4.96 3.86 -11.66
CA ASN A 91 -5.33 3.44 -13.01
C ASN A 91 -4.07 3.12 -13.84
N PRO A 92 -4.21 2.58 -15.09
CA PRO A 92 -3.07 2.21 -15.90
C PRO A 92 -2.10 3.39 -16.14
N PRO A 93 -0.81 3.12 -16.44
CA PRO A 93 -0.21 1.79 -16.58
C PRO A 93 -0.07 1.06 -15.23
N TRP A 94 -0.20 -0.26 -15.23
CA TRP A 94 -0.08 -1.08 -14.02
C TRP A 94 1.38 -1.42 -13.72
N ARG A 95 1.69 -1.81 -12.48
CA ARG A 95 3.04 -2.19 -12.02
C ARG A 95 3.06 -3.58 -11.42
N LEU A 96 4.22 -4.24 -11.51
CA LEU A 96 4.47 -5.50 -10.80
C LEU A 96 4.65 -5.22 -9.30
N ILE A 97 3.85 -5.90 -8.48
CA ILE A 97 3.79 -5.73 -7.03
C ILE A 97 4.27 -7.01 -6.35
N HIS A 98 5.24 -6.87 -5.45
CA HIS A 98 5.66 -7.92 -4.55
C HIS A 98 4.77 -7.92 -3.31
N VAL A 99 3.79 -8.80 -3.25
CA VAL A 99 2.76 -8.81 -2.18
C VAL A 99 3.36 -9.00 -0.78
N ASP A 100 4.43 -9.78 -0.67
CA ASP A 100 5.10 -10.05 0.61
C ASP A 100 6.50 -9.43 0.67
N PHE A 101 6.61 -8.12 0.38
CA PHE A 101 7.89 -7.39 0.40
C PHE A 101 8.39 -7.14 1.84
N ASN A 102 8.67 -8.23 2.55
CA ASN A 102 9.08 -8.26 3.95
C ASN A 102 10.60 -8.48 4.09
N TRP A 103 11.10 -8.47 5.34
CA TRP A 103 12.52 -8.62 5.64
C TRP A 103 13.08 -10.03 5.37
N GLN A 104 12.23 -11.06 5.30
CA GLN A 104 12.60 -12.45 5.01
C GLN A 104 12.84 -12.67 3.52
N ASN A 105 12.21 -11.85 2.67
CA ASN A 105 12.23 -11.97 1.21
C ASN A 105 13.24 -11.03 0.52
N VAL A 106 14.11 -10.38 1.30
CA VAL A 106 15.15 -9.48 0.81
C VAL A 106 16.54 -10.01 1.14
N LEU A 107 17.40 -10.07 0.13
CA LEU A 107 18.78 -10.52 0.26
C LEU A 107 19.71 -9.32 0.29
N PHE A 108 20.61 -9.29 1.28
CA PHE A 108 21.65 -8.29 1.40
C PHE A 108 23.02 -8.90 1.18
N GLN A 109 23.87 -8.20 0.44
CA GLN A 109 25.29 -8.50 0.31
C GLN A 109 26.07 -7.39 0.99
N GLN A 110 27.02 -7.77 1.84
CA GLN A 110 28.01 -6.86 2.35
C GLN A 110 29.25 -6.95 1.46
N ASP A 111 29.82 -5.80 1.11
CA ASP A 111 31.09 -5.80 0.40
C ASP A 111 32.22 -6.37 1.27
N GLU A 112 33.30 -6.83 0.62
CA GLU A 112 34.48 -7.36 1.31
C GLU A 112 35.24 -6.29 2.12
N PHE A 113 34.92 -5.02 1.90
CA PHE A 113 35.60 -3.85 2.49
C PHE A 113 34.88 -3.31 3.73
N GLY A 114 33.81 -3.97 4.19
CA GLY A 114 33.08 -3.61 5.41
C GLY A 114 32.11 -2.44 5.25
N GLY A 115 31.72 -2.09 4.03
CA GLY A 115 30.68 -1.11 3.74
C GLY A 115 29.30 -1.52 4.26
N PRO A 116 28.31 -0.61 4.19
CA PRO A 116 26.94 -0.93 4.58
C PRO A 116 26.36 -2.03 3.67
N PRO A 117 25.51 -2.93 4.20
CA PRO A 117 24.88 -3.96 3.38
C PRO A 117 24.05 -3.34 2.24
N CYS A 118 24.22 -3.86 1.03
CA CYS A 118 23.45 -3.47 -0.15
C CYS A 118 22.41 -4.55 -0.46
N LEU A 119 21.20 -4.14 -0.85
CA LEU A 119 20.18 -5.08 -1.34
C LEU A 119 20.69 -5.71 -2.64
N SER A 120 20.86 -7.02 -2.67
CA SER A 120 21.37 -7.79 -3.82
C SER A 120 20.28 -8.56 -4.55
N GLY A 121 19.15 -8.84 -3.88
CA GLY A 121 18.05 -9.58 -4.49
C GLY A 121 16.76 -9.51 -3.70
N VAL A 122 15.65 -9.83 -4.38
CA VAL A 122 14.32 -10.01 -3.81
C VAL A 122 13.83 -11.38 -4.29
N VAL A 123 13.38 -12.21 -3.36
CA VAL A 123 12.95 -13.60 -3.62
C VAL A 123 11.49 -13.77 -3.24
N ASP A 124 10.92 -14.95 -3.52
CA ASP A 124 9.52 -15.28 -3.19
C ASP A 124 8.48 -14.43 -3.95
N TRP A 125 8.65 -14.40 -5.28
CA TRP A 125 7.74 -13.70 -6.20
C TRP A 125 6.46 -14.49 -6.52
N ASP A 126 6.26 -15.65 -5.90
CA ASP A 126 5.18 -16.58 -6.28
C ASP A 126 3.80 -15.94 -6.12
N CYS A 127 3.64 -15.10 -5.10
CA CYS A 127 2.41 -14.34 -4.82
C CYS A 127 2.33 -12.97 -5.52
N SER A 128 3.26 -12.64 -6.42
CA SER A 128 3.27 -11.34 -7.09
C SER A 128 2.10 -11.17 -8.06
N PHE A 129 1.67 -9.92 -8.24
CA PHE A 129 0.64 -9.57 -9.22
C PHE A 129 0.92 -8.21 -9.82
N VAL A 130 0.33 -7.95 -10.97
CA VAL A 130 0.33 -6.67 -11.65
C VAL A 130 -0.91 -5.89 -11.19
N GLY A 131 -0.74 -4.66 -10.70
CA GLY A 131 -1.81 -3.85 -10.11
C GLY A 131 -1.56 -2.34 -10.12
N PRO A 132 -2.40 -1.55 -9.42
CA PRO A 132 -2.22 -0.11 -9.23
C PRO A 132 -0.82 0.25 -8.72
N VAL A 133 -0.19 1.27 -9.33
CA VAL A 133 1.14 1.77 -8.91
C VAL A 133 1.16 2.22 -7.46
N TYR A 134 0.01 2.65 -6.93
CA TYR A 134 -0.19 2.92 -5.51
C TYR A 134 0.39 1.83 -4.59
N TYR A 135 0.16 0.54 -4.88
CA TYR A 135 0.67 -0.56 -4.03
C TYR A 135 2.20 -0.72 -4.09
N LEU A 136 2.84 -0.28 -5.18
CA LEU A 136 4.29 -0.35 -5.32
C LEU A 136 4.99 0.60 -4.33
N TYR A 137 4.35 1.73 -4.05
CA TYR A 137 4.88 2.77 -3.16
C TYR A 137 4.23 2.72 -1.77
N GLU A 138 3.96 1.51 -1.26
CA GLU A 138 3.68 1.30 0.16
C GLU A 138 4.98 1.16 0.97
N TYR A 139 4.87 1.43 2.28
CA TYR A 139 5.98 1.19 3.19
C TYR A 139 6.14 -0.32 3.39
N PRO A 140 7.36 -0.88 3.32
CA PRO A 140 7.60 -2.26 3.70
C PRO A 140 7.11 -2.54 5.12
N PRO A 141 6.54 -3.73 5.43
CA PRO A 141 5.93 -4.02 6.73
C PRO A 141 6.84 -3.75 7.94
N PHE A 142 8.15 -3.99 7.81
CA PHE A 142 9.11 -3.83 8.90
C PHE A 142 9.49 -2.38 9.22
N ILE A 143 9.01 -1.40 8.44
CA ILE A 143 9.13 0.04 8.77
C ILE A 143 7.75 0.70 8.96
N GLN A 144 6.69 -0.09 9.00
CA GLN A 144 5.35 0.35 9.39
C GLN A 144 5.28 0.40 10.93
N ASP A 145 4.43 1.28 11.45
CA ASP A 145 4.13 1.32 12.89
C ASP A 145 3.11 0.25 13.29
N ASP A 146 3.32 -0.34 14.46
CA ASP A 146 2.38 -1.26 15.11
C ASP A 146 2.08 -0.76 16.53
N ASP A 147 0.80 -0.70 16.91
CA ASP A 147 0.34 -0.34 18.26
C ASP A 147 0.79 -1.35 19.33
N ILE A 148 1.22 -2.55 18.93
CA ILE A 148 1.82 -3.57 19.81
C ILE A 148 3.29 -3.24 20.14
N GLU A 149 4.00 -2.51 19.26
CA GLU A 149 5.42 -2.17 19.41
C GLU A 149 5.67 -0.64 19.35
N PRO A 150 5.10 0.14 20.29
CA PRO A 150 5.17 1.60 20.26
C PRO A 150 6.59 2.15 20.37
N ASP A 151 7.51 1.40 21.00
CA ASP A 151 8.91 1.80 21.17
C ASP A 151 9.66 1.92 19.83
N ARG A 152 9.13 1.35 18.75
CA ARG A 152 9.74 1.41 17.42
C ARG A 152 9.29 2.61 16.58
N TRP A 153 8.25 3.34 16.99
CA TRP A 153 7.61 4.34 16.13
C TRP A 153 8.54 5.45 15.64
N GLU A 154 9.40 5.99 16.51
CA GLU A 154 10.34 7.05 16.09
C GLU A 154 11.43 6.51 15.16
N ALA A 155 11.92 5.29 15.40
CA ALA A 155 12.87 4.64 14.50
C ALA A 155 12.23 4.32 13.14
N ASN A 156 11.00 3.81 13.13
CA ASN A 156 10.23 3.50 11.93
C ASN A 156 9.93 4.77 11.13
N LYS A 157 9.55 5.86 11.79
CA LYS A 157 9.38 7.18 11.15
C LYS A 157 10.65 7.68 10.47
N ALA A 158 11.81 7.55 11.11
CA ALA A 158 13.08 7.90 10.47
C ALA A 158 13.40 6.98 9.28
N ALA A 159 13.12 5.68 9.40
CA ALA A 159 13.31 4.70 8.33
C ALA A 159 12.39 4.96 7.12
N ARG A 160 11.13 5.34 7.35
CA ARG A 160 10.18 5.72 6.29
C ARG A 160 10.64 6.97 5.53
N LYS A 161 11.08 8.01 6.24
CA LYS A 161 11.69 9.22 5.63
C LYS A 161 12.85 8.86 4.72
N GLN A 162 13.76 8.02 5.21
CA GLN A 162 14.93 7.59 4.43
C GLN A 162 14.54 6.71 3.24
N TYR A 163 13.53 5.85 3.39
CA TYR A 163 13.01 5.01 2.32
C TYR A 163 12.40 5.86 1.19
N VAL A 164 11.53 6.82 1.51
CA VAL A 164 10.93 7.74 0.54
C VAL A 164 12.03 8.55 -0.16
N LYS A 165 12.96 9.13 0.60
CA LYS A 165 14.10 9.88 0.04
C LYS A 165 14.92 9.02 -0.92
N SER A 166 15.20 7.76 -0.58
CA SER A 166 15.94 6.83 -1.44
C SER A 166 15.22 6.55 -2.76
N ILE A 167 13.88 6.41 -2.74
CA ILE A 167 13.08 6.23 -3.97
C ILE A 167 13.13 7.49 -4.82
N LEU A 168 12.83 8.65 -4.23
CA LEU A 168 12.77 9.92 -4.98
C LEU A 168 14.12 10.28 -5.60
N ASN A 169 15.23 10.00 -4.91
CA ASN A 169 16.58 10.22 -5.42
C ASN A 169 16.99 9.24 -6.53
N SER A 170 16.23 8.15 -6.74
CA SER A 170 16.45 7.21 -7.84
C SER A 170 15.88 7.71 -9.18
N PHE A 171 15.22 8.88 -9.17
CA PHE A 171 14.67 9.53 -10.35
C PHE A 171 15.29 10.92 -10.54
N PRO A 172 15.40 11.41 -11.80
CA PRO A 172 15.80 12.79 -12.04
C PRO A 172 14.86 13.80 -11.37
N GLU A 173 15.44 14.89 -10.89
CA GLU A 173 14.68 16.00 -10.33
C GLU A 173 13.70 16.58 -11.36
N GLY A 174 12.47 16.89 -10.91
CA GLY A 174 11.39 17.40 -11.77
C GLY A 174 10.77 16.36 -12.73
N SER A 175 11.23 15.11 -12.73
CA SER A 175 10.66 14.08 -13.61
C SER A 175 9.24 13.66 -13.20
N GLU A 176 8.43 13.27 -14.18
CA GLU A 176 7.08 12.73 -13.94
C GLU A 176 7.10 11.49 -13.04
N ALA A 177 8.10 10.61 -13.19
CA ALA A 177 8.26 9.43 -12.35
C ALA A 177 8.54 9.78 -10.87
N ARG A 178 9.34 10.83 -10.62
CA ARG A 178 9.56 11.35 -9.26
C ARG A 178 8.26 11.89 -8.68
N ASN A 179 7.48 12.61 -9.47
CA ASN A 179 6.18 13.16 -9.05
C ASN A 179 5.12 12.06 -8.82
N GLU A 180 5.10 11.01 -9.64
CA GLU A 180 4.23 9.83 -9.45
C GLU A 180 4.53 9.14 -8.11
N ALA A 181 5.81 8.85 -7.85
CA ALA A 181 6.25 8.26 -6.58
C ALA A 181 5.86 9.17 -5.39
N TRP A 182 6.09 10.47 -5.51
CA TRP A 182 5.73 11.47 -4.51
C TRP A 182 4.23 11.46 -4.20
N GLU A 183 3.39 11.53 -5.23
CA GLU A 183 1.94 11.55 -5.08
C GLU A 183 1.38 10.24 -4.50
N CYS A 184 1.99 9.09 -4.81
CA CYS A 184 1.58 7.81 -4.21
C CYS A 184 1.86 7.74 -2.70
N PHE A 185 2.91 8.39 -2.20
CA PHE A 185 3.14 8.49 -0.75
C PHE A 185 2.16 9.46 -0.07
N ARG A 186 1.77 10.54 -0.76
CA ARG A 186 0.85 11.56 -0.26
C ARG A 186 -0.62 11.10 -0.23
N GLN A 187 -1.03 10.32 -1.23
CA GLN A 187 -2.42 9.93 -1.45
C GLN A 187 -2.67 8.47 -1.06
N LYS A 188 -2.71 8.20 0.25
CA LYS A 188 -3.03 6.86 0.76
C LYS A 188 -4.52 6.53 0.65
N SER A 189 -4.82 5.30 0.22
CA SER A 189 -6.19 4.86 -0.06
C SER A 189 -6.65 3.77 0.91
N ALA A 190 -7.22 4.20 2.03
CA ALA A 190 -7.63 3.27 3.08
C ALA A 190 -8.75 2.31 2.66
N TRP A 191 -9.67 2.77 1.79
CA TRP A 191 -10.74 1.92 1.26
C TRP A 191 -10.20 0.82 0.34
N LEU A 192 -9.14 1.12 -0.41
CA LEU A 192 -8.48 0.17 -1.30
C LEU A 192 -7.62 -0.81 -0.49
N ASN A 193 -6.88 -0.33 0.50
CA ASN A 193 -6.10 -1.19 1.40
C ASN A 193 -6.99 -2.21 2.11
N ARG A 194 -8.14 -1.77 2.64
CA ARG A 194 -9.07 -2.66 3.32
C ARG A 194 -9.78 -3.62 2.38
N PHE A 195 -10.09 -3.20 1.15
CA PHE A 195 -10.59 -4.12 0.15
C PHE A 195 -9.58 -5.26 -0.07
N THR A 196 -8.31 -4.90 -0.22
CA THR A 196 -7.22 -5.84 -0.46
C THR A 196 -7.06 -6.83 0.69
N ASP A 197 -7.03 -6.35 1.94
CA ASP A 197 -6.93 -7.21 3.14
C ASP A 197 -8.13 -8.16 3.28
N ILE A 198 -9.35 -7.71 2.96
CA ILE A 198 -10.56 -8.51 3.17
C ILE A 198 -10.80 -9.52 2.05
N PHE A 199 -10.66 -9.08 0.79
CA PHE A 199 -11.12 -9.84 -0.37
C PHE A 199 -9.99 -10.49 -1.15
N PHE A 200 -8.77 -9.93 -1.12
CA PHE A 200 -7.66 -10.40 -1.94
C PHE A 200 -6.65 -11.24 -1.14
N LEU A 201 -6.16 -10.73 -0.01
CA LEU A 201 -5.01 -11.29 0.72
C LEU A 201 -5.37 -12.30 1.82
N ARG A 202 -6.66 -12.49 2.14
CA ARG A 202 -7.07 -13.30 3.29
C ARG A 202 -8.17 -14.28 2.96
N ARG A 203 -7.98 -15.52 3.41
CA ARG A 203 -9.03 -16.53 3.46
C ARG A 203 -9.65 -16.52 4.83
N TRP A 204 -10.96 -16.49 4.87
CA TRP A 204 -11.71 -16.55 6.11
C TRP A 204 -11.99 -18.01 6.47
N ASN A 205 -11.70 -18.36 7.72
CA ASN A 205 -11.89 -19.73 8.22
C ASN A 205 -13.33 -19.98 8.72
N THR A 206 -14.13 -18.92 8.88
CA THR A 206 -15.50 -19.01 9.37
C THR A 206 -16.40 -18.02 8.63
N GLU A 207 -17.63 -18.44 8.36
CA GLU A 207 -18.67 -17.58 7.75
C GLU A 207 -18.95 -16.34 8.60
N SER A 208 -18.97 -16.49 9.93
CA SER A 208 -19.22 -15.39 10.84
C SER A 208 -18.13 -14.32 10.76
N SER A 209 -16.86 -14.70 10.72
CA SER A 209 -15.76 -13.75 10.59
C SER A 209 -15.82 -13.05 9.24
N GLU A 210 -15.91 -13.79 8.13
CA GLU A 210 -15.96 -13.19 6.79
C GLU A 210 -17.08 -12.15 6.69
N LYS A 211 -18.30 -12.55 7.08
CA LYS A 211 -19.47 -11.68 7.06
C LYS A 211 -19.24 -10.40 7.89
N ILE A 212 -18.69 -10.52 9.10
CA ILE A 212 -18.41 -9.36 9.97
C ILE A 212 -17.47 -8.37 9.28
N PHE A 213 -16.41 -8.85 8.62
CA PHE A 213 -15.45 -7.97 7.95
C PHE A 213 -16.02 -7.32 6.69
N VAL A 214 -16.79 -8.07 5.89
CA VAL A 214 -17.50 -7.52 4.71
C VAL A 214 -18.53 -6.47 5.13
N GLU A 215 -19.32 -6.72 6.18
CA GLU A 215 -20.26 -5.73 6.73
C GLU A 215 -19.53 -4.48 7.25
N ARG A 216 -18.39 -4.65 7.93
CA ARG A 216 -17.58 -3.51 8.40
C ARG A 216 -17.04 -2.69 7.23
N TYR A 217 -16.64 -3.34 6.14
CA TYR A 217 -16.22 -2.67 4.91
C TYR A 217 -17.38 -1.88 4.29
N MET A 218 -18.57 -2.49 4.18
CA MET A 218 -19.76 -1.83 3.66
C MET A 218 -20.13 -0.58 4.49
N ARG A 219 -20.20 -0.71 5.83
CA ARG A 219 -20.50 0.44 6.72
C ARG A 219 -19.47 1.56 6.60
N ALA A 220 -18.24 1.22 6.27
CA ALA A 220 -17.18 2.19 6.08
C ALA A 220 -17.32 3.01 4.80
N LEU A 221 -17.78 2.39 3.72
CA LEU A 221 -18.08 3.10 2.49
C LEU A 221 -19.26 4.08 2.69
N GLN A 222 -20.22 3.73 3.57
CA GLN A 222 -21.44 4.51 3.80
C GLN A 222 -21.32 5.68 4.79
N LYS A 223 -20.42 5.61 5.77
CA LYS A 223 -20.26 6.73 6.71
C LYS A 223 -19.73 7.93 5.94
N GLU A 224 -20.51 9.02 5.94
CA GLU A 224 -20.21 10.28 5.26
C GLU A 224 -18.73 10.66 5.43
N LYS A 225 -17.99 10.51 4.33
CA LYS A 225 -16.55 10.75 4.14
C LYS A 225 -15.65 9.71 4.82
N VAL A 226 -14.92 8.99 3.97
CA VAL A 226 -13.76 8.10 4.26
C VAL A 226 -12.59 8.84 4.95
N HIS A 227 -12.82 10.04 5.49
CA HIS A 227 -11.87 10.84 6.26
C HIS A 227 -12.46 11.28 7.60
N ALA A 228 -11.66 11.10 8.65
CA ALA A 228 -11.91 11.51 10.04
C ALA A 228 -13.07 10.71 10.67
N GLU A 229 -12.88 9.83 11.64
CA GLU A 229 -12.32 10.13 12.95
C GLU A 229 -11.82 8.85 13.67
N ASN A 230 -11.87 7.65 13.06
CA ASN A 230 -11.56 6.39 13.75
C ASN A 230 -11.10 5.24 12.83
N GLY A 231 -9.83 5.22 12.40
CA GLY A 231 -9.17 3.97 11.96
C GLY A 231 -9.14 3.67 10.45
N TRP A 232 -8.77 4.66 9.63
CA TRP A 232 -8.48 4.46 8.21
C TRP A 232 -6.99 4.72 7.95
N ASN A 233 -6.18 3.71 8.26
CA ASN A 233 -4.74 3.85 8.34
C ASN A 233 -4.09 3.66 6.96
N ALA A 234 -2.96 4.32 6.73
CA ALA A 234 -2.14 4.13 5.53
C ALA A 234 -1.62 2.68 5.39
N TYR A 235 -1.53 1.95 6.50
CA TYR A 235 -1.09 0.56 6.59
C TYR A 235 -1.67 -0.10 7.87
N PRO A 236 -1.76 -1.43 7.96
CA PRO A 236 -2.26 -2.11 9.16
C PRO A 236 -1.38 -1.85 10.39
N GLY A 237 -1.94 -1.94 11.60
CA GLY A 237 -1.16 -1.93 12.84
C GLY A 237 -1.24 -0.66 13.69
N ARG A 238 -1.51 0.53 13.11
CA ARG A 238 -1.54 1.79 13.89
C ARG A 238 -2.88 2.53 13.83
N TRP A 239 -3.72 2.44 14.86
CA TRP A 239 -5.08 3.00 14.90
C TRP A 239 -5.14 4.53 14.75
N ASN A 240 -4.14 5.24 15.25
CA ASN A 240 -4.05 6.71 15.23
C ASN A 240 -2.94 7.20 14.29
N TYR A 241 -2.80 6.58 13.11
CA TYR A 241 -1.80 6.98 12.14
C TYR A 241 -1.96 8.46 11.77
N LYS A 242 -0.84 9.19 11.85
CA LYS A 242 -0.72 10.55 11.31
C LYS A 242 0.25 10.46 10.13
N PRO A 243 -0.11 11.03 8.95
CA PRO A 243 0.82 11.16 7.85
C PRO A 243 2.14 11.76 8.34
N ASP A 244 3.25 11.13 7.96
CA ASP A 244 4.57 11.62 8.36
C ASP A 244 4.83 12.99 7.70
N SER A 245 5.54 13.87 8.40
CA SER A 245 5.84 15.23 7.91
C SER A 245 6.91 15.28 6.82
N GLU A 246 7.24 14.13 6.21
CA GLU A 246 8.31 13.94 5.21
C GLU A 246 8.15 14.82 3.97
N PHE A 247 6.99 15.49 3.87
CA PHE A 247 6.51 16.24 2.71
C PHE A 247 6.59 17.77 2.87
N ARG A 248 7.15 18.28 3.98
CA ARG A 248 7.53 19.68 4.14
C ARG A 248 9.03 19.73 4.38
N GLU A 249 9.77 20.22 3.39
CA GLU A 249 11.09 20.78 3.66
C GLU A 249 10.86 21.97 4.61
N GLU A 250 11.11 21.78 5.90
CA GLU A 250 11.71 22.87 6.64
C GLU A 250 13.11 22.98 6.05
N SER A 251 13.29 23.99 5.21
CA SER A 251 14.59 24.58 4.99
C SER A 251 15.27 24.67 6.36
N ASP A 252 16.44 24.07 6.50
CA ASP A 252 17.43 24.43 7.51
C ASP A 252 17.79 25.91 7.28
N ASP A 253 16.89 26.82 7.67
CA ASP A 253 17.25 28.21 7.92
C ASP A 253 17.64 28.25 9.39
N GLY A 254 18.94 28.00 9.60
CA GLY A 254 19.59 28.14 10.88
C GLY A 254 19.40 29.56 11.39
N SER A 255 18.35 29.77 12.17
CA SER A 255 18.26 30.89 13.09
C SER A 255 18.46 30.31 14.48
N GLU A 256 19.72 30.38 14.90
CA GLU A 256 20.10 30.38 16.30
C GLU A 256 19.18 31.36 17.04
N GLU A 257 18.24 30.85 17.85
CA GLU A 257 17.70 31.65 18.95
C GLU A 257 18.81 31.79 20.00
N SER A 258 19.64 32.79 19.74
CA SER A 258 20.50 33.47 20.70
C SER A 258 19.69 33.78 21.96
N SER A 259 19.89 32.93 22.97
CA SER A 259 19.53 33.19 24.35
C SER A 259 20.30 34.40 24.87
N ASP A 260 19.70 35.59 24.82
CA ASP A 260 20.17 36.75 25.58
C ASP A 260 19.09 37.23 26.56
N GLU A 261 19.37 36.87 27.81
CA GLU A 261 19.13 37.60 29.06
C GLU A 261 18.05 38.69 29.09
N ARG A 262 17.14 38.54 30.05
CA ARG A 262 16.84 39.63 31.00
C ARG A 262 16.36 39.10 32.35
N SER A 263 17.35 38.92 33.23
CA SER A 263 17.19 39.09 34.67
C SER A 263 16.62 40.47 34.97
N SER A 264 15.56 40.58 35.79
CA SER A 264 15.57 41.42 37.01
C SER A 264 14.21 41.48 37.72
N HIS A 265 14.29 41.10 39.00
CA HIS A 265 13.64 41.70 40.18
C HIS A 265 12.12 41.60 40.40
N SER A 266 11.78 40.66 41.27
CA SER A 266 10.73 40.79 42.28
C SER A 266 11.13 41.81 43.36
N SER A 267 10.25 42.78 43.63
CA SER A 267 10.07 43.44 44.93
C SER A 267 8.85 44.36 44.90
N LYS A 268 7.70 43.86 45.38
CA LYS A 268 6.88 44.44 46.46
C LYS A 268 5.59 43.66 46.62
#